data_AF-A0A1W9KU40-F1
#
_entry.id   AF-A0A1W9KU40-F1
#
_cell.length_a   1.000
_cell.length_b   1.000
_cell.length_c   1.000
_cell.angle_alpha   90.00
_cell.angle_beta   90.00
_cell.angle_gamma   90.00
#
_symmetry.space_group_name_H-M   'P 1'
#
loop_
_entity.id
_entity.type
_entity.pdbx_description
1 polymer ?
#
loop_
_entity_poly.entity_id
_entity_poly.type
_entity_poly.pdbx_seq_one_letter_code
_entity_poly.pdbx_strand_id
1 'polypeptide(L)'
;MLDSVPDNVAVLDARGTIVMTNIAWRQYAIAYSPVPGQATPNSDVGVNYLEVSSRGNYPNDESGRRAVQGIRDVLSGAMEAFSLCYPCHTPDEQLWSTMTVTPLEWEGERGALVTHTDTTPRHRLNRR
;
A
#
# COMPACT_ATOMS: atom_id res chain seq x y z
N MET A 1 -10.46 -10.41 11.82
CA MET A 1 -9.26 -11.13 11.32
C MET A 1 -8.25 -10.17 10.70
N LEU A 2 -8.66 -9.29 9.78
CA LEU A 2 -7.76 -8.25 9.20
C LEU A 2 -7.16 -7.30 10.24
N ASP A 3 -7.93 -6.91 11.25
CA ASP A 3 -7.47 -6.03 12.35
C ASP A 3 -6.46 -6.70 13.31
N SER A 4 -6.28 -8.01 13.20
CA SER A 4 -5.32 -8.77 14.00
C SER A 4 -3.95 -8.85 13.31
N VAL A 5 -3.85 -8.40 12.05
CA VAL A 5 -2.60 -8.35 11.29
C VAL A 5 -1.92 -7.01 11.60
N PRO A 6 -0.64 -7.01 12.06
CA PRO A 6 0.07 -5.78 12.41
C PRO A 6 0.48 -4.96 11.18
N ASP A 7 0.51 -5.58 10.00
CA ASP A 7 0.81 -4.92 8.73
C ASP A 7 -0.36 -4.05 8.27
N ASN A 8 -0.07 -3.00 7.50
CA ASN A 8 -1.08 -2.14 6.92
C ASN A 8 -1.76 -2.89 5.76
N VAL A 9 -3.08 -3.08 5.85
CA VAL A 9 -3.83 -3.85 4.84
C VAL A 9 -4.96 -3.01 4.25
N ALA A 10 -5.04 -3.02 2.91
CA ALA A 10 -6.16 -2.49 2.14
C ALA A 10 -6.66 -3.53 1.14
N VAL A 11 -7.97 -3.58 0.92
CA VAL A 11 -8.60 -4.35 -0.16
C VAL A 11 -9.06 -3.37 -1.22
N LEU A 12 -8.75 -3.70 -2.47
CA LEU A 12 -9.14 -2.96 -3.65
C LEU A 12 -10.18 -3.74 -4.47
N ASP A 13 -11.15 -3.04 -5.03
CA ASP A 13 -12.03 -3.57 -6.09
C ASP A 13 -11.31 -3.69 -7.44
N ALA A 14 -12.02 -4.18 -8.47
CA ALA A 14 -11.51 -4.33 -9.84
C ALA A 14 -11.01 -3.02 -10.47
N ARG A 15 -11.47 -1.86 -9.97
CA ARG A 15 -11.10 -0.52 -10.45
C ARG A 15 -9.92 0.08 -9.67
N GLY A 16 -9.46 -0.58 -8.62
CA GLY A 16 -8.43 -0.08 -7.72
C GLY A 16 -8.97 0.86 -6.63
N THR A 17 -10.28 0.85 -6.37
CA THR A 17 -10.91 1.60 -5.28
C THR A 17 -10.75 0.85 -3.97
N ILE A 18 -10.35 1.53 -2.90
CA ILE A 18 -10.29 0.96 -1.57
C ILE A 18 -11.71 0.63 -1.12
N VAL A 19 -11.99 -0.65 -0.87
CA VAL A 19 -13.28 -1.13 -0.33
C VAL A 19 -13.19 -1.48 1.14
N MET A 20 -11.98 -1.77 1.65
CA MET A 20 -11.77 -2.08 3.05
C MET A 20 -10.33 -1.77 3.48
N THR A 21 -10.15 -1.37 4.74
CA THR A 21 -8.86 -1.13 5.40
C THR A 21 -8.86 -1.76 6.79
N ASN A 22 -7.70 -2.21 7.28
CA ASN A 22 -7.56 -2.63 8.68
C ASN A 22 -7.21 -1.45 9.61
N ILE A 23 -7.26 -1.68 10.92
CA ILE A 23 -6.90 -0.67 11.93
C ILE A 23 -5.47 -0.14 11.72
N ALA A 24 -4.50 -1.01 11.41
CA ALA A 24 -3.11 -0.60 11.20
C ALA A 24 -2.98 0.43 10.07
N TRP A 25 -3.65 0.20 8.94
CA TRP A 25 -3.71 1.15 7.82
C TRP A 25 -4.22 2.53 8.24
N ARG A 26 -5.33 2.57 8.99
CA ARG A 26 -5.93 3.83 9.46
C ARG A 26 -5.01 4.57 10.44
N GLN A 27 -4.38 3.83 11.35
CA GLN A 27 -3.42 4.39 12.30
C GLN A 27 -2.21 4.96 11.56
N TYR A 28 -1.69 4.25 10.55
CA TYR A 28 -0.59 4.73 9.72
C TYR A 28 -0.98 6.02 8.98
N ALA A 29 -2.18 6.06 8.37
CA ALA A 29 -2.68 7.24 7.69
C ALA A 29 -2.79 8.47 8.61
N ILE A 30 -3.14 8.29 9.89
CA ILE A 30 -3.17 9.40 10.87
C ILE A 30 -1.77 9.80 11.30
N ALA A 31 -0.89 8.82 11.57
CA ALA A 31 0.45 9.07 12.09
C ALA A 31 1.35 9.84 11.10
N TYR A 32 1.18 9.61 9.79
CA TYR A 32 1.99 10.21 8.74
C TYR A 32 1.27 11.28 7.93
N SER A 33 0.11 11.75 8.42
CA SER A 33 -0.62 12.84 7.77
C SER A 33 0.13 14.17 7.88
N PRO A 34 0.07 15.04 6.85
CA PRO A 34 0.59 16.40 6.95
C PRO A 34 -0.19 17.27 7.95
N VAL A 35 -1.39 16.83 8.37
CA VAL A 35 -2.22 17.53 9.36
C VAL A 35 -2.33 16.66 10.62
N PRO A 36 -1.83 17.12 11.78
CA PRO A 36 -1.87 16.34 13.02
C PRO A 36 -3.28 15.90 13.40
N GLY A 37 -3.43 14.60 13.72
CA GLY A 37 -4.70 14.03 14.19
C GLY A 37 -5.75 13.79 13.10
N GLN A 38 -5.42 14.03 11.83
CA GLN A 38 -6.28 13.70 10.69
C GLN A 38 -5.64 12.59 9.87
N ALA A 39 -6.43 11.71 9.27
CA ALA A 39 -5.91 10.75 8.31
C ALA A 39 -5.39 11.48 7.05
N THR A 40 -4.35 10.95 6.42
CA THR A 40 -3.87 11.42 5.12
C THR A 40 -5.05 11.57 4.15
N PRO A 41 -5.20 12.72 3.47
CA PRO A 41 -6.28 12.88 2.51
C PRO A 41 -6.20 11.82 1.42
N ASN A 42 -7.36 11.28 1.03
CA ASN A 42 -7.48 10.27 -0.02
C ASN A 42 -6.75 8.95 0.30
N SER A 43 -6.81 8.46 1.53
CA SER A 43 -6.19 7.17 1.91
C SER A 43 -7.17 6.18 2.56
N ASP A 44 -8.49 6.35 2.36
CA ASP A 44 -9.52 5.52 3.00
C ASP A 44 -10.54 4.98 1.99
N VAL A 45 -11.50 4.19 2.49
CA VAL A 45 -12.56 3.54 1.70
C VAL A 45 -13.28 4.54 0.78
N GLY A 46 -13.51 4.11 -0.47
CA GLY A 46 -14.13 4.90 -1.53
C GLY A 46 -13.13 5.67 -2.39
N VAL A 47 -11.85 5.71 -2.01
CA VAL A 47 -10.81 6.38 -2.77
C VAL A 47 -10.18 5.43 -3.80
N ASN A 48 -9.93 5.92 -5.01
CA ASN A 48 -9.12 5.18 -5.99
C ASN A 48 -7.64 5.23 -5.60
N TYR A 49 -7.13 4.10 -5.09
CA TYR A 49 -5.74 3.98 -4.64
C TYR A 49 -4.75 4.21 -5.77
N LEU A 50 -5.07 3.74 -6.98
CA LEU A 50 -4.20 3.90 -8.15
C LEU A 50 -4.04 5.37 -8.55
N GLU A 51 -5.12 6.16 -8.48
CA GLU A 51 -5.05 7.60 -8.77
C GLU A 51 -4.17 8.32 -7.74
N VAL A 52 -4.30 8.00 -6.46
CA VAL A 52 -3.51 8.63 -5.40
C VAL A 52 -2.04 8.22 -5.49
N SER A 53 -1.75 6.93 -5.65
CA SER A 53 -0.38 6.43 -5.82
C SER A 53 0.29 6.93 -7.11
N SER A 54 -0.49 7.20 -8.17
CA SER A 54 0.06 7.76 -9.42
C SER A 54 0.52 9.20 -9.31
N ARG A 55 -0.05 9.97 -8.36
CA ARG A 55 0.25 11.39 -8.21
C ARG A 55 1.59 11.65 -7.54
N GLY A 56 2.05 10.71 -6.71
CA GLY A 56 3.34 10.77 -6.01
C GLY A 56 3.49 12.02 -5.11
N ASN A 57 4.30 11.92 -4.07
CA ASN A 57 4.72 13.13 -3.35
C ASN A 57 5.95 13.80 -4.00
N TYR A 58 6.61 13.13 -4.96
CA TYR A 58 7.84 13.60 -5.60
C TYR A 58 7.85 13.37 -7.12
N PRO A 59 8.43 14.29 -7.93
CA PRO A 59 8.43 14.23 -9.39
C PRO A 59 9.09 12.97 -10.01
N ASN A 60 9.87 12.22 -9.23
CA ASN A 60 10.64 11.05 -9.66
C ASN A 60 10.33 9.78 -8.84
N ASP A 61 9.11 9.67 -8.31
CA ASP A 61 8.70 8.48 -7.56
C ASP A 61 8.49 7.26 -8.48
N GLU A 62 9.60 6.63 -8.87
CA GLU A 62 9.62 5.39 -9.66
C GLU A 62 8.90 4.25 -8.94
N SER A 63 9.00 4.22 -7.61
CA SER A 63 8.32 3.24 -6.76
C SER A 63 6.80 3.37 -6.85
N GLY A 64 6.26 4.59 -6.82
CA GLY A 64 4.83 4.85 -7.03
C GLY A 64 4.32 4.32 -8.38
N ARG A 65 5.06 4.56 -9.47
CA ARG A 65 4.69 4.06 -10.81
C ARG A 65 4.73 2.53 -10.87
N ARG A 66 5.77 1.92 -10.32
CA ARG A 66 5.92 0.46 -10.26
C ARG A 66 4.82 -0.19 -9.42
N ALA A 67 4.45 0.44 -8.30
CA ALA A 67 3.34 -0.01 -7.46
C ALA A 67 2.02 0.01 -8.22
N VAL A 68 1.70 1.13 -8.90
CA VAL A 68 0.48 1.26 -9.71
C VAL A 68 0.43 0.20 -10.81
N GLN A 69 1.53 -0.01 -11.54
CA GLN A 69 1.57 -1.02 -12.59
C GLN A 69 1.39 -2.43 -12.03
N GLY A 70 2.12 -2.78 -10.97
CA GLY A 70 2.01 -4.10 -10.36
C GLY A 70 0.60 -4.42 -9.83
N ILE A 71 -0.09 -3.42 -9.27
CA ILE A 71 -1.49 -3.59 -8.86
C ILE A 71 -2.40 -3.83 -10.07
N ARG A 72 -2.21 -3.08 -11.17
CA ARG A 72 -2.99 -3.28 -12.41
C ARG A 72 -2.75 -4.68 -13.00
N ASP A 73 -1.52 -5.16 -12.95
CA ASP A 73 -1.16 -6.48 -13.48
C ASP A 73 -1.84 -7.60 -12.65
N VAL A 74 -1.95 -7.44 -11.33
CA VAL A 74 -2.68 -8.39 -10.46
C VAL A 74 -4.20 -8.30 -10.69
N LEU A 75 -4.75 -7.09 -10.74
CA LEU A 75 -6.19 -6.86 -10.97
C LEU A 75 -6.65 -7.37 -12.35
N SER A 76 -5.80 -7.27 -13.38
CA SER A 76 -6.08 -7.82 -14.72
C SER A 76 -5.85 -9.33 -14.83
N GLY A 77 -5.20 -9.95 -13.83
CA GLY A 77 -4.80 -11.34 -13.86
C GLY A 77 -3.55 -11.62 -14.70
N ALA A 78 -2.83 -10.59 -15.15
CA ALA A 78 -1.54 -10.73 -15.82
C ALA A 78 -0.43 -11.25 -14.87
N MET A 79 -0.59 -11.02 -13.56
CA MET A 79 0.30 -11.56 -12.52
C MET A 79 -0.51 -12.20 -11.38
N GLU A 80 -0.01 -13.31 -10.86
CA GLU A 80 -0.61 -13.99 -9.69
C GLU A 80 -0.27 -13.32 -8.36
N ALA A 81 0.81 -12.53 -8.33
CA ALA A 81 1.19 -11.68 -7.20
C ALA A 81 2.23 -10.65 -7.65
N PHE A 82 2.34 -9.55 -6.91
CA PHE A 82 3.36 -8.53 -7.11
C PHE A 82 3.96 -8.08 -5.77
N SER A 83 5.27 -7.84 -5.74
CA SER A 83 5.93 -7.30 -4.55
C SER A 83 6.95 -6.22 -4.92
N LEU A 84 7.01 -5.16 -4.11
CA LEU A 84 7.94 -4.04 -4.27
C LEU A 84 8.50 -3.63 -2.92
N CYS A 85 9.82 -3.72 -2.75
CA CYS A 85 10.52 -3.12 -1.62
C CYS A 85 10.97 -1.72 -1.99
N TYR A 86 10.64 -0.72 -1.18
CA TYR A 86 11.00 0.67 -1.41
C TYR A 86 11.28 1.42 -0.11
N PRO A 87 12.14 2.45 -0.15
CA PRO A 87 12.35 3.33 1.00
C PRO A 87 11.09 4.16 1.26
N CYS A 88 10.60 4.12 2.49
CA CYS A 88 9.56 4.98 2.99
C CYS A 88 10.20 6.22 3.63
N HIS A 89 9.75 7.40 3.21
CA HIS A 89 10.34 8.67 3.60
C HIS A 89 9.73 9.17 4.90
N THR A 90 10.45 9.03 6.01
CA THR A 90 10.38 10.05 7.05
C THR A 90 11.58 10.99 6.88
N PRO A 91 11.48 12.28 7.25
CA PRO A 91 12.63 13.19 7.19
C PRO A 91 13.84 12.71 8.01
N ASP A 92 13.59 11.91 9.05
CA ASP A 92 14.57 11.57 10.06
C ASP A 92 15.04 10.10 10.04
N GLU A 93 14.34 9.18 9.35
CA GLU A 93 14.69 7.75 9.32
C GLU A 93 14.50 7.09 7.95
N GLN A 94 15.45 6.24 7.54
CA GLN A 94 15.29 5.35 6.39
C GLN A 94 14.55 4.07 6.82
N LEU A 95 13.23 4.08 6.67
CA LEU A 95 12.39 2.90 6.82
C LEU A 95 12.26 2.19 5.47
N TRP A 96 12.30 0.86 5.48
CA TRP A 96 12.04 0.04 4.29
C TRP A 96 10.67 -0.57 4.42
N SER A 97 9.82 -0.34 3.41
CA SER A 97 8.52 -0.98 3.32
C SER A 97 8.48 -1.93 2.14
N THR A 98 7.90 -3.10 2.34
CA THR A 98 7.57 -4.01 1.25
C THR A 98 6.07 -3.97 1.03
N MET A 99 5.67 -3.50 -0.15
CA MET A 99 4.31 -3.68 -0.64
C MET A 99 4.18 -5.07 -1.26
N THR A 100 3.13 -5.80 -0.89
CA THR A 100 2.73 -7.04 -1.56
C THR A 100 1.28 -6.91 -2.03
N VAL A 101 1.01 -7.43 -3.22
CA VAL A 101 -0.29 -7.40 -3.87
C VAL A 101 -0.63 -8.80 -4.31
N THR A 102 -1.77 -9.32 -3.84
CA THR A 102 -2.29 -10.64 -4.22
C THR A 102 -3.73 -10.52 -4.69
N PRO A 103 -4.17 -11.33 -5.66
CA PRO A 103 -5.55 -11.32 -6.12
C PRO A 103 -6.46 -11.75 -4.97
N LEU A 104 -7.64 -11.14 -4.92
CA LEU A 104 -8.70 -11.48 -3.98
C LEU A 104 -10.02 -11.42 -4.73
N GLU A 105 -10.95 -12.34 -4.46
CA GLU A 105 -12.33 -12.16 -4.92
C GLU A 105 -13.08 -11.24 -3.95
N TRP A 106 -13.68 -10.18 -4.47
CA TRP A 106 -14.50 -9.24 -3.73
C TRP A 106 -15.84 -9.08 -4.43
N GLU A 107 -16.94 -9.43 -3.74
CA GLU A 107 -18.31 -9.37 -4.28
C GLU A 107 -18.51 -10.10 -5.63
N GLY A 108 -17.73 -11.16 -5.87
CA GLY A 108 -17.79 -11.94 -7.11
C GLY A 108 -17.00 -11.32 -8.28
N GLU A 109 -16.32 -10.20 -8.05
CA GLU A 109 -15.37 -9.60 -8.99
C GLU A 109 -13.92 -9.79 -8.53
N ARG A 110 -12.99 -9.66 -9.47
CA ARG A 110 -11.55 -9.71 -9.18
C ARG A 110 -11.13 -8.39 -8.53
N GLY A 111 -10.71 -8.47 -7.27
CA GLY A 111 -10.05 -7.41 -6.53
C GLY A 111 -8.60 -7.76 -6.20
N ALA A 112 -8.01 -6.96 -5.32
CA ALA A 112 -6.65 -7.19 -4.84
C ALA A 112 -6.54 -6.88 -3.34
N LEU A 113 -5.78 -7.71 -2.64
CA LEU A 113 -5.30 -7.43 -1.30
C LEU A 113 -3.93 -6.75 -1.41
N VAL A 114 -3.80 -5.57 -0.82
CA VAL A 114 -2.55 -4.82 -0.72
C VAL A 114 -2.10 -4.82 0.73
N THR A 115 -0.87 -5.24 0.97
CA THR A 115 -0.23 -5.20 2.28
C THR A 115 1.05 -4.36 2.22
N HIS A 116 1.28 -3.52 3.24
CA HIS A 116 2.57 -2.88 3.47
C HIS A 116 3.14 -3.37 4.79
N THR A 117 4.29 -4.02 4.70
CA THR A 117 5.03 -4.55 5.86
C THR A 117 6.30 -3.73 6.06
N ASP A 118 6.58 -3.35 7.31
CA ASP A 118 7.89 -2.78 7.67
C ASP A 118 8.95 -3.89 7.63
N THR A 119 9.86 -3.79 6.66
CA THR A 119 10.97 -4.74 6.47
C THR A 119 12.32 -4.17 6.91
N THR A 120 12.33 -3.02 7.58
CA THR A 120 13.54 -2.38 8.15
C THR A 120 14.37 -3.34 9.02
N PRO A 121 13.78 -4.21 9.88
CA PRO A 121 14.57 -5.18 10.65
C PRO A 121 15.32 -6.19 9.76
N ARG A 122 14.68 -6.65 8.67
CA ARG A 122 15.23 -7.64 7.74
C ARG A 122 16.31 -7.03 6.85
N HIS A 123 16.16 -5.77 6.45
CA HIS A 123 17.15 -5.04 5.68
C HIS A 123 18.45 -4.77 6.47
N ARG A 124 18.36 -4.54 7.79
CA ARG A 124 19.53 -4.36 8.67
C ARG A 124 20.38 -5.62 8.84
N LEU A 125 19.78 -6.81 8.71
CA LEU A 125 20.49 -8.09 8.83
C LEU A 125 21.29 -8.49 7.58
N ASN A 126 20.82 -8.12 6.38
CA ASN A 126 21.48 -8.45 5.10
C ASN A 126 22.64 -7.50 4.72
N ARG A 127 23.09 -6.65 5.65
CA ARG A 127 24.23 -5.72 5.48
C ARG A 127 25.51 -6.19 6.17
N ARG A 128 25.67 -7.50 6.43
CA ARG A 128 26.90 -8.10 6.96
C ARG A 128 27.75 -8.73 5.88
#